data_AF-A0A1D7XLS5-F1
#
_entry.id   AF-A0A1D7XLS5-F1
#
_cell.length_a   1.000
_cell.length_b   1.000
_cell.length_c   1.000
_cell.angle_alpha   90.00
_cell.angle_beta   90.00
_cell.angle_gamma   90.00
#
_symmetry.space_group_name_H-M   'P 1'
#
loop_
_entity.id
_entity.type
_entity.pdbx_description
1 polymer ?
#
loop_
_entity_poly.entity_id
_entity_poly.type
_entity_poly.pdbx_seq_one_letter_code
_entity_poly.pdbx_strand_id
1 'polypeptide(L)'
;MSINADMKPIMLQKKKMVKSPTGAKKEQWVDVKIINVALYKTNDMLNTNSIKYNESSHTGLTFYKDVKEGINRLVKDKLVYNVTSANPQGRLNNLLLKVVDTNV
;
A
#
# COMPACT_ATOMS: atom_id res chain seq x y z
N MET A 1 9.86 7.27 -19.84
CA MET A 1 8.58 7.47 -19.14
C MET A 1 8.81 8.33 -17.92
N SER A 2 7.99 9.35 -17.71
CA SER A 2 8.08 10.20 -16.51
C SER A 2 7.19 9.62 -15.43
N ILE A 3 7.70 9.53 -14.20
CA ILE A 3 6.94 9.02 -13.05
C ILE A 3 5.61 9.75 -12.82
N ASN A 4 5.56 11.04 -13.17
CA ASN A 4 4.35 11.84 -13.03
C ASN A 4 3.23 11.37 -13.98
N ALA A 5 3.58 10.81 -15.14
CA ALA A 5 2.60 10.29 -16.10
C ALA A 5 1.99 8.95 -15.64
N ASP A 6 2.76 8.18 -14.86
CA ASP A 6 2.38 6.85 -14.37
C ASP A 6 1.54 6.92 -13.08
N MET A 7 1.55 8.06 -12.39
CA MET A 7 0.76 8.25 -11.17
C MET A 7 -0.74 8.19 -11.45
N LYS A 8 -1.45 7.37 -10.67
CA LYS A 8 -2.91 7.25 -10.72
C LYS A 8 -3.53 7.51 -9.34
N PRO A 9 -4.74 8.09 -9.28
CA PRO A 9 -5.47 8.27 -8.03
C PRO A 9 -5.88 6.90 -7.48
N ILE A 10 -5.50 6.62 -6.24
CA ILE A 10 -5.71 5.35 -5.55
C ILE A 10 -6.19 5.64 -4.12
N MET A 11 -7.15 4.85 -3.62
CA MET A 11 -7.68 5.02 -2.28
C MET A 11 -6.69 4.51 -1.23
N LEU A 12 -6.29 5.36 -0.29
CA LEU A 12 -5.54 4.98 0.90
C LEU A 12 -6.51 4.65 2.03
N GLN A 13 -6.41 3.43 2.54
CA GLN A 13 -7.12 3.00 3.73
C GLN A 13 -6.17 2.84 4.91
N LYS A 14 -6.73 2.95 6.11
CA LYS A 14 -6.03 2.72 7.37
C LYS A 14 -6.78 1.72 8.23
N LYS A 15 -6.05 0.82 8.86
CA LYS A 15 -6.59 -0.08 9.87
C LYS A 15 -6.91 0.71 11.15
N LYS A 16 -8.17 0.67 11.60
CA LYS A 16 -8.66 1.33 12.82
C LYS A 16 -9.36 0.30 13.70
N MET A 17 -9.15 0.40 15.02
CA MET A 17 -9.93 -0.36 15.99
C MET A 17 -11.26 0.35 16.23
N VAL A 18 -12.36 -0.34 15.95
CA VAL A 18 -13.73 0.13 16.19
C VAL A 18 -14.35 -0.74 17.28
N LYS A 19 -15.05 -0.11 18.22
CA LYS A 19 -15.82 -0.84 19.23
C LYS A 19 -17.10 -1.36 18.59
N SER A 20 -17.36 -2.66 18.66
CA SER A 20 -18.66 -3.22 18.32
C SER A 20 -19.70 -2.79 19.38
N PRO A 21 -21.01 -2.88 19.06
CA PRO A 21 -22.08 -2.64 20.04
C PRO A 21 -21.95 -3.49 21.31
N THR A 22 -21.28 -4.64 21.21
CA THR A 22 -20.97 -5.56 22.32
C THR A 22 -19.70 -5.20 23.12
N GLY A 23 -19.06 -4.07 22.83
CA GLY A 23 -17.84 -3.60 23.52
C GLY A 23 -16.52 -4.24 23.06
N ALA A 24 -16.56 -5.30 22.26
CA ALA A 24 -15.36 -5.93 21.69
C ALA A 24 -14.69 -5.00 20.65
N LYS A 25 -13.36 -4.95 20.66
CA LYS A 25 -12.59 -4.23 19.65
C LYS A 25 -12.47 -5.09 18.39
N LYS A 26 -12.95 -4.58 17.26
CA LYS A 26 -12.74 -5.19 15.95
C LYS A 26 -11.86 -4.29 15.09
N GLU A 27 -10.98 -4.90 14.31
CA GLU A 27 -10.21 -4.18 13.30
C GLU A 27 -11.07 -3.94 12.06
N GLN A 28 -11.13 -2.70 11.60
CA GLN A 28 -11.83 -2.31 10.39
C GLN A 28 -10.93 -1.43 9.53
N TRP A 29 -11.03 -1.59 8.22
CA TRP A 29 -10.38 -0.70 7.26
C TRP A 29 -11.27 0.50 7.00
N VAL A 30 -10.70 1.69 7.13
CA VAL A 30 -11.40 2.97 6.94
C VAL A 30 -10.71 3.76 5.84
N ASP A 31 -11.49 4.32 4.93
CA ASP A 31 -11.02 5.24 3.89
C ASP A 31 -10.42 6.49 4.54
N VAL A 32 -9.19 6.83 4.15
CA VAL A 32 -8.49 8.02 4.64
C VAL A 32 -8.59 9.12 3.60
N LYS A 33 -8.08 8.85 2.39
CA LYS A 33 -8.07 9.80 1.27
C LYS A 33 -7.61 9.13 -0.02
N ILE A 34 -7.85 9.80 -1.14
CA ILE A 34 -7.25 9.44 -2.43
C ILE A 34 -5.85 10.05 -2.53
N ILE A 35 -4.87 9.26 -2.95
CA ILE A 35 -3.48 9.69 -3.20
C ILE A 35 -3.03 9.26 -4.59
N ASN A 36 -2.10 10.01 -5.18
CA ASN A 36 -1.48 9.65 -6.45
C ASN A 36 -0.32 8.68 -6.22
N VAL A 37 -0.39 7.50 -6.82
CA VAL A 37 0.65 6.46 -6.72
C VAL A 37 0.95 5.91 -8.10
N ALA A 38 2.24 5.81 -8.45
CA ALA A 38 2.71 5.01 -9.58
C ALA A 38 2.98 3.59 -9.07
N LEU A 39 2.39 2.58 -9.70
CA LEU A 39 2.49 1.17 -9.31
C LEU A 39 3.23 0.39 -10.37
N TYR A 40 4.22 -0.41 -9.96
CA TYR A 40 4.99 -1.28 -10.83
C TYR A 40 5.03 -2.69 -10.26
N LYS A 41 4.87 -3.71 -11.11
CA LYS A 41 5.04 -5.10 -10.69
C LYS A 41 6.53 -5.36 -10.42
N THR A 42 6.84 -6.06 -9.33
CA THR A 42 8.21 -6.55 -9.10
C THR A 42 8.57 -7.63 -10.10
N ASN A 43 9.86 -7.84 -10.32
CA ASN A 43 10.33 -8.95 -11.14
C ASN A 43 10.59 -10.15 -10.25
N ASP A 44 9.71 -11.15 -10.32
CA ASP A 44 9.76 -12.36 -9.52
C ASP A 44 11.02 -13.21 -9.79
N MET A 45 11.72 -12.98 -10.92
CA MET A 45 12.98 -13.66 -11.26
C MET A 45 14.20 -13.01 -10.60
N LEU A 46 14.07 -11.78 -10.08
CA LEU A 46 15.17 -11.07 -9.41
C LEU A 46 15.13 -11.37 -7.91
N ASN A 47 16.01 -12.26 -7.46
CA ASN A 47 16.25 -12.48 -6.03
C ASN A 47 17.25 -11.44 -5.51
N THR A 48 16.79 -10.54 -4.64
CA THR A 48 17.63 -9.51 -4.02
C THR A 48 18.07 -9.94 -2.61
N ASN A 49 19.01 -9.21 -2.01
CA ASN A 49 19.36 -9.41 -0.59
C ASN A 49 18.27 -8.90 0.38
N SER A 50 17.18 -8.32 -0.12
CA SER A 50 16.08 -7.79 0.70
C SER A 50 14.89 -8.73 0.73
N ILE A 51 14.66 -9.36 1.88
CA ILE A 51 13.51 -10.26 2.12
C ILE A 51 12.19 -9.54 1.83
N LYS A 52 12.03 -8.31 2.35
CA LYS A 52 10.80 -7.51 2.14
C LYS A 52 10.53 -7.26 0.65
N TYR A 53 11.56 -7.02 -0.16
CA TYR A 53 11.41 -6.82 -1.60
C TYR A 53 11.00 -8.11 -2.29
N ASN A 54 11.66 -9.22 -1.97
CA ASN A 54 11.39 -10.52 -2.59
C ASN A 54 9.98 -11.05 -2.26
N GLU A 55 9.43 -10.70 -1.09
CA GLU A 55 8.05 -11.01 -0.71
C GLU A 55 7.00 -10.05 -1.28
N SER A 56 7.43 -8.96 -1.91
CA SER A 56 6.54 -7.95 -2.47
C SER A 56 6.21 -8.27 -3.92
N SER A 57 4.92 -8.16 -4.24
CA SER A 57 4.40 -8.31 -5.60
C SER A 57 4.52 -7.05 -6.46
N HIS A 58 4.57 -5.89 -5.81
CA HIS A 58 4.58 -4.59 -6.46
C HIS A 58 5.43 -3.60 -5.67
N THR A 59 5.97 -2.61 -6.37
CA THR A 59 6.49 -1.39 -5.79
C THR A 59 5.54 -0.22 -6.08
N GLY A 60 5.53 0.75 -5.18
CA GLY A 60 4.75 1.97 -5.33
C GLY A 60 5.61 3.21 -5.12
N LEU A 61 5.31 4.28 -5.85
CA LEU A 61 5.94 5.58 -5.67
C LEU A 61 4.87 6.66 -5.53
N THR A 62 4.95 7.45 -4.46
CA THR A 62 3.99 8.53 -4.20
C THR A 62 4.65 9.75 -3.57
N PHE A 63 4.12 10.94 -3.82
CA PHE A 63 4.55 12.14 -3.09
C PHE A 63 4.01 12.17 -1.66
N TYR A 64 3.00 11.36 -1.34
CA TYR A 64 2.39 11.34 -0.01
C TYR A 64 3.28 10.62 1.02
N LYS A 65 3.68 11.36 2.06
CA LYS A 65 4.68 10.89 3.03
C LYS A 65 4.12 10.09 4.19
N ASP A 66 2.87 10.34 4.58
CA ASP A 66 2.23 9.69 5.73
C ASP A 66 1.57 8.36 5.35
N VAL A 67 2.37 7.44 4.79
CA VAL A 67 1.99 6.04 4.57
C VAL A 67 2.79 5.18 5.53
N LYS A 68 2.11 4.33 6.30
CA LYS A 68 2.71 3.50 7.36
C LYS A 68 2.60 2.01 7.01
N GLU A 69 3.72 1.30 7.15
CA GLU A 69 3.76 -0.15 6.99
C GLU A 69 2.87 -0.87 8.01
N GLY A 70 2.22 -1.96 7.60
CA GLY A 70 1.35 -2.79 8.43
C GLY A 70 0.01 -2.14 8.85
N ILE A 71 -0.14 -0.83 8.69
CA ILE A 71 -1.32 -0.07 9.11
C ILE A 71 -2.11 0.47 7.90
N ASN A 72 -1.43 0.75 6.80
CA ASN A 72 -2.06 1.24 5.58
C ASN A 72 -2.16 0.16 4.50
N ARG A 73 -3.18 0.29 3.65
CA ARG A 73 -3.32 -0.44 2.40
C ARG A 73 -3.84 0.48 1.30
N LEU A 74 -3.54 0.14 0.06
CA LEU A 74 -4.02 0.84 -1.13
C LEU A 74 -5.13 0.00 -1.77
N VAL A 75 -6.20 0.65 -2.21
CA VAL A 75 -7.31 0.00 -2.91
C VAL A 75 -7.46 0.65 -4.28
N LYS A 76 -7.33 -0.16 -5.32
CA LYS A 76 -7.49 0.25 -6.71
C LYS A 76 -8.45 -0.73 -7.38
N ASP A 77 -9.61 -0.23 -7.78
CA ASP A 77 -10.67 -1.03 -8.38
C ASP A 77 -11.07 -2.21 -7.47
N LYS A 78 -10.68 -3.44 -7.84
CA LYS A 78 -10.93 -4.67 -7.08
C LYS A 78 -9.67 -5.25 -6.42
N LEU A 79 -8.53 -4.59 -6.57
CA LEU A 79 -7.24 -5.03 -6.04
C LEU A 79 -6.90 -4.26 -4.77
N VAL A 80 -6.50 -5.02 -3.75
CA VAL A 80 -6.02 -4.50 -2.47
C VAL A 80 -4.53 -4.78 -2.35
N TYR A 81 -3.76 -3.75 -2.05
CA TYR A 81 -2.33 -3.81 -1.85
C TYR A 81 -2.00 -3.45 -0.41
N ASN A 82 -1.56 -4.41 0.39
CA ASN A 82 -1.04 -4.14 1.71
C ASN A 82 0.32 -3.46 1.62
N VAL A 83 0.55 -2.42 2.41
CA VAL A 83 1.85 -1.76 2.51
C VAL A 83 2.72 -2.54 3.49
N THR A 84 3.71 -3.26 2.97
CA THR A 84 4.67 -4.04 3.75
C THR A 84 5.89 -3.23 4.14
N SER A 85 6.19 -2.16 3.40
CA SER A 85 7.19 -1.16 3.76
C SER A 85 6.89 0.19 3.13
N ALA A 86 7.25 1.26 3.84
CA ALA A 86 7.19 2.63 3.35
C ALA A 86 8.48 3.38 3.72
N ASN A 87 9.14 3.99 2.75
CA ASN A 87 10.34 4.79 2.95
C ASN A 87 10.12 6.23 2.43
N PRO A 88 9.80 7.19 3.32
CA PRO A 88 9.53 8.57 2.93
C PRO A 88 10.80 9.44 2.75
N GLN A 89 12.01 8.91 2.95
CA GLN A 89 13.26 9.71 3.04
C GLN A 89 13.63 10.47 1.76
N GLY A 90 13.18 10.01 0.58
CA GLY A 90 13.49 10.66 -0.70
C GLY A 90 12.53 11.81 -1.06
N ARG A 91 12.59 12.29 -2.32
CA ARG A 91 11.53 13.17 -2.87
C ARG A 91 10.18 12.46 -2.88
N LEU A 92 10.18 11.19 -3.25
CA LEU A 92 9.03 10.30 -3.24
C LEU A 92 9.11 9.36 -2.04
N ASN A 93 7.96 8.87 -1.61
CA ASN A 93 7.83 7.78 -0.68
C ASN A 93 7.82 6.47 -1.48
N ASN A 94 8.78 5.59 -1.17
CA ASN A 94 8.91 4.29 -1.81
C ASN A 94 8.15 3.24 -1.01
N LEU A 95 7.23 2.55 -1.68
CA LEU A 95 6.36 1.56 -1.08
C LEU A 95 6.73 0.17 -1.59
N LEU A 96 6.72 -0.79 -0.67
CA LEU A 96 6.68 -2.22 -0.98
C LEU A 96 5.26 -2.73 -0.71
N LEU A 97 4.72 -3.45 -1.67
CA LEU A 97 3.30 -3.79 -1.74
C LEU A 97 3.08 -5.27 -2.01
N LYS A 98 2.17 -5.85 -1.23
CA LYS A 98 1.69 -7.23 -1.42
C LYS A 98 0.21 -7.22 -1.79
N VAL A 99 -0.13 -7.77 -2.94
CA VAL A 99 -1.53 -7.98 -3.33
C VAL A 99 -2.16 -8.95 -2.33
N VAL A 100 -3.38 -8.63 -1.90
CA VAL A 100 -4.22 -9.52 -1.09
C VAL A 100 -5.46 -9.83 -1.91
N ASP A 101 -5.65 -11.11 -2.23
CA ASP A 101 -6.91 -11.58 -2.81
C ASP A 101 -8.03 -11.28 -1.84
N THR A 102 -8.86 -10.30 -2.21
CA THR A 102 -10.12 -10.07 -1.53
C THR A 102 -11.15 -10.87 -2.29
N ASN A 103 -11.27 -12.16 -1.95
CA ASN A 103 -12.53 -12.87 -2.21
C ASN A 103 -13.59 -12.13 -1.43
N VAL A 104 -14.36 -11.31 -2.16
CA VAL A 104 -15.60 -10.69 -1.68
C VAL A 104 -16.59 -11.79 -1.36
#